data_AF-A0A424Y1G1-F1
#
_entry.id   AF-A0A424Y1G1-F1
#
_cell.length_a   1.000
_cell.length_b   1.000
_cell.length_c   1.000
_cell.angle_alpha   90.00
_cell.angle_beta   90.00
_cell.angle_gamma   90.00
#
_symmetry.space_group_name_H-M   'P 1'
#
loop_
_entity.id
_entity.type
_entity.pdbx_description
1 polymer ?
#
loop_
_entity_poly.entity_id
_entity_poly.type
_entity_poly.pdbx_seq_one_letter_code
_entity_poly.pdbx_strand_id
1 'polypeptide(L)'
;MARKPQGNLTGLKPSQVKALSRLYFRVYPSSPGFTPEQVHELADITGQIKRQIGLLIDRRGHVLMVLVGDHEGILIPRLERLRQSSGRLSGIRLFHTHLGSSFLTREDLMDMVFLRLDSVSLLTFDHQGRPDKFQWAHMLPPNPRNDPYLIHDPVPWDRVDFDFQKNVESLEKELDRLGATLEVEAREGRGILVSVGTAIRKELERSLLELKDLAKTAGLDIAGSMIQRVPKVNPRYILGKGKLSELEVMALQHNASVIIFDQELTPTQLRNIASMTERKVLDRTQLILDIFAQHATSKGGKLQVEMAQLKYTLPRLIKQDRALSRLTGGIGGRGPGETKLELDRRKIRDRIKKIKDDLNSLRKHRQNTRSKRQQGDVPVISLVGYTNAGKSTLLNTLTHSEILAQDKLFATLDPTSRRLRFPKDKEIILTDTVGFIKDLPQDLREAFMATLEELSQADILVHVADVAHPEVEDQVQAVEKILGDLGLDQKRTVLALNKWDKLTQDQRNIVKNIFPAGIPITALDKSTLAPLVDVLDSHI
;
A
#
# COMPACT_ATOMS: atom_id res chain seq x y z
N MET A 1 -35.08 16.04 -18.68
CA MET A 1 -34.87 14.76 -19.41
C MET A 1 -35.49 13.64 -18.61
N ALA A 2 -36.33 12.79 -19.22
CA ALA A 2 -36.91 11.64 -18.53
C ALA A 2 -35.79 10.68 -18.08
N ARG A 3 -35.67 10.43 -16.77
CA ARG A 3 -34.72 9.45 -16.23
C ARG A 3 -35.13 8.06 -16.72
N LYS A 4 -34.23 7.35 -17.39
CA LYS A 4 -34.48 5.99 -17.89
C LYS A 4 -33.96 4.97 -16.87
N PRO A 5 -34.66 3.83 -16.68
CA PRO A 5 -34.12 2.71 -15.91
C PRO A 5 -32.84 2.17 -16.57
N GLN A 6 -31.99 1.49 -15.81
CA GLN A 6 -30.73 0.90 -16.26
C GLN A 6 -30.72 -0.62 -16.02
N GLY A 7 -29.80 -1.34 -16.65
CA GLY A 7 -29.69 -2.79 -16.54
C GLY A 7 -30.35 -3.53 -17.71
N ASN A 8 -30.91 -4.72 -17.45
CA ASN A 8 -31.47 -5.59 -18.46
C ASN A 8 -32.88 -5.14 -18.88
N LEU A 9 -32.95 -4.26 -19.89
CA LEU A 9 -34.21 -3.76 -20.46
C LEU A 9 -34.68 -4.53 -21.70
N THR A 10 -33.88 -5.48 -22.19
CA THR A 10 -34.14 -6.19 -23.44
C THR A 10 -35.44 -6.99 -23.32
N GLY A 11 -36.35 -6.80 -24.27
CA GLY A 11 -37.64 -7.52 -24.33
C GLY A 11 -38.77 -6.91 -23.48
N LEU A 12 -38.55 -5.78 -22.79
CA LEU A 12 -39.61 -5.10 -22.04
C LEU A 12 -40.52 -4.27 -22.95
N LYS A 13 -41.83 -4.33 -22.70
CA LYS A 13 -42.83 -3.50 -23.39
C LYS A 13 -42.67 -2.02 -23.02
N PRO A 14 -43.01 -1.06 -23.90
CA PRO A 14 -42.95 0.37 -23.59
C PRO A 14 -43.74 0.77 -22.32
N SER A 15 -44.86 0.08 -22.05
CA SER A 15 -45.65 0.28 -20.82
C SER A 15 -44.88 -0.13 -19.55
N GLN A 16 -44.13 -1.22 -19.59
CA GLN A 16 -43.29 -1.70 -18.48
C GLN A 16 -42.12 -0.75 -18.22
N VAL A 17 -41.46 -0.27 -19.27
CA VAL A 17 -40.39 0.75 -19.15
C VAL A 17 -40.93 2.06 -18.57
N LYS A 18 -42.15 2.45 -18.95
CA LYS A 18 -42.82 3.64 -18.40
C LYS A 18 -43.15 3.44 -16.91
N ALA A 19 -43.59 2.26 -16.50
CA ALA A 19 -43.84 1.94 -15.08
C ALA A 19 -42.56 2.03 -14.25
N LEU A 20 -41.46 1.40 -14.70
CA LEU A 20 -40.14 1.53 -14.06
C LEU A 20 -39.65 2.98 -13.98
N SER A 21 -39.91 3.79 -15.01
CA SER A 21 -39.51 5.20 -15.02
C SER A 21 -40.30 6.05 -14.01
N ARG A 22 -41.51 5.63 -13.62
CA ARG A 22 -42.30 6.34 -12.59
C ARG A 22 -41.68 6.21 -11.20
N LEU A 23 -40.93 5.13 -10.94
CA LEU A 23 -40.26 4.91 -9.65
C LEU A 23 -39.27 6.03 -9.31
N TYR A 24 -38.67 6.70 -10.31
CA TYR A 24 -37.78 7.86 -10.12
C TYR A 24 -38.45 9.05 -9.42
N PHE A 25 -39.77 9.15 -9.47
CA PHE A 25 -40.54 10.26 -8.89
C PHE A 25 -41.12 9.89 -7.51
N ARG A 26 -40.87 8.67 -7.02
CA ARG A 26 -41.29 8.24 -5.68
C ARG A 26 -40.28 8.73 -4.64
N VAL A 27 -40.81 9.02 -3.46
CA VAL A 27 -40.03 9.34 -2.27
C VAL A 27 -40.30 8.26 -1.24
N TYR A 28 -39.26 7.55 -0.83
CA TYR A 28 -39.33 6.46 0.13
C TYR A 28 -39.04 6.98 1.53
N PRO A 29 -39.94 6.78 2.52
CA PRO A 29 -39.73 7.25 3.88
C PRO A 29 -38.52 6.57 4.54
N SER A 30 -37.98 7.17 5.61
CA SER A 30 -36.87 6.58 6.37
C SER A 30 -37.31 5.46 7.30
N SER A 31 -38.56 5.47 7.76
CA SER A 31 -39.15 4.44 8.61
C SER A 31 -40.56 4.10 8.09
N PRO A 32 -40.86 2.82 7.79
CA PRO A 32 -39.98 1.64 7.84
C PRO A 32 -39.09 1.49 6.59
N GLY A 33 -38.96 2.53 5.76
CA GLY A 33 -38.20 2.47 4.50
C GLY A 33 -39.06 2.56 3.23
N PHE A 34 -40.36 2.34 3.36
CA PHE A 34 -41.35 2.31 2.27
C PHE A 34 -42.77 2.52 2.79
N THR A 35 -43.72 2.73 1.88
CA THR A 35 -45.17 2.73 2.15
C THR A 35 -45.82 1.47 1.59
N PRO A 36 -46.97 0.99 2.12
CA PRO A 36 -47.66 -0.19 1.60
C PRO A 36 -47.96 -0.08 0.09
N GLU A 37 -48.34 1.10 -0.39
CA GLU A 37 -48.60 1.36 -1.80
C GLU A 37 -47.35 1.16 -2.67
N GLN A 38 -46.18 1.55 -2.17
CA GLN A 38 -44.90 1.35 -2.87
C GLN A 38 -44.50 -0.12 -2.91
N VAL A 39 -44.75 -0.89 -1.85
CA VAL A 39 -44.48 -2.34 -1.82
C VAL A 39 -45.33 -3.05 -2.86
N HIS A 40 -46.62 -2.74 -2.91
CA HIS A 40 -47.52 -3.31 -3.92
C HIS A 40 -47.14 -2.86 -5.34
N GLU A 41 -46.79 -1.58 -5.56
CA GLU A 41 -46.31 -1.10 -6.86
C GLU A 41 -45.05 -1.85 -7.31
N LEU A 42 -44.09 -2.10 -6.40
CA LEU A 42 -42.89 -2.88 -6.71
C LEU A 42 -43.22 -4.35 -7.01
N ALA A 43 -44.12 -4.96 -6.24
CA ALA A 43 -44.56 -6.34 -6.47
C ALA A 43 -45.22 -6.51 -7.84
N ASP A 44 -46.12 -5.60 -8.20
CA ASP A 44 -46.81 -5.62 -9.48
C ASP A 44 -45.83 -5.47 -10.64
N ILE A 45 -44.89 -4.52 -10.56
CA ILE A 45 -43.90 -4.32 -11.62
C ILE A 45 -42.98 -5.54 -11.71
N THR A 46 -42.44 -6.03 -10.59
CA THR A 46 -41.55 -7.20 -10.55
C THR A 46 -42.24 -8.45 -11.10
N GLY A 47 -43.50 -8.71 -10.72
CA GLY A 47 -44.30 -9.82 -11.24
C GLY A 47 -44.58 -9.71 -12.75
N GLN A 48 -44.88 -8.51 -13.25
CA GLN A 48 -45.13 -8.27 -14.68
C GLN A 48 -43.89 -8.43 -15.55
N ILE A 49 -42.73 -7.97 -15.08
CA ILE A 49 -41.49 -8.05 -15.85
C ILE A 49 -40.74 -9.37 -15.62
N LYS A 50 -41.11 -10.11 -14.56
CA LYS A 50 -40.43 -11.33 -14.09
C LYS A 50 -38.91 -11.14 -13.96
N ARG A 51 -38.50 -9.98 -13.45
CA ARG A 51 -37.10 -9.60 -13.19
C ARG A 51 -36.99 -8.86 -11.88
N GLN A 52 -35.84 -8.99 -11.24
CA GLN A 52 -35.51 -8.23 -10.04
C GLN A 52 -35.42 -6.73 -10.36
N ILE A 53 -35.87 -5.90 -9.42
CA ILE A 53 -35.79 -4.44 -9.50
C ILE A 53 -34.91 -3.96 -8.35
N GLY A 54 -33.94 -3.11 -8.65
CA GLY A 54 -33.11 -2.42 -7.65
C GLY A 54 -33.36 -0.93 -7.67
N LEU A 55 -33.43 -0.31 -6.50
CA LEU A 55 -33.56 1.12 -6.31
C LEU A 55 -32.39 1.62 -5.47
N LEU A 56 -31.64 2.57 -6.02
CA LEU A 56 -30.68 3.34 -5.23
C LEU A 56 -31.37 4.60 -4.73
N ILE A 57 -31.48 4.72 -3.41
CA ILE A 57 -32.27 5.74 -2.74
C ILE A 57 -31.34 6.60 -1.88
N ASP A 58 -31.43 7.93 -2.01
CA ASP A 58 -30.68 8.85 -1.15
C ASP A 58 -31.29 8.95 0.27
N ARG A 59 -30.58 9.61 1.19
CA ARG A 59 -31.08 9.84 2.57
C ARG A 59 -32.37 10.64 2.68
N ARG A 60 -32.70 11.43 1.65
CA ARG A 60 -33.98 12.17 1.59
C ARG A 60 -35.12 11.32 1.05
N GLY A 61 -34.85 10.06 0.69
CA GLY A 61 -35.83 9.13 0.16
C GLY A 61 -35.98 9.18 -1.36
N HIS A 62 -35.23 10.02 -2.09
CA HIS A 62 -35.37 10.11 -3.54
C HIS A 62 -34.66 8.97 -4.24
N VAL A 63 -35.32 8.42 -5.26
CA VAL A 63 -34.73 7.40 -6.13
C VAL A 63 -33.73 8.05 -7.08
N LEU A 64 -32.44 7.76 -6.85
CA LEU A 64 -31.32 8.17 -7.69
C LEU A 64 -31.21 7.32 -8.94
N MET A 65 -31.48 6.02 -8.82
CA MET A 65 -31.37 5.06 -9.92
C MET A 65 -32.38 3.93 -9.77
N VAL A 66 -32.96 3.52 -10.91
CA VAL A 66 -33.78 2.32 -11.04
C VAL A 66 -33.01 1.31 -11.89
N LEU A 67 -32.73 0.15 -11.32
CA LEU A 67 -31.98 -0.95 -11.89
C LEU A 67 -32.93 -2.12 -12.19
N VAL A 68 -32.72 -2.77 -13.32
CA VAL A 68 -33.43 -4.00 -13.70
C VAL A 68 -32.41 -5.12 -13.84
N GLY A 69 -32.55 -6.12 -12.98
CA GLY A 69 -31.71 -7.30 -12.95
C GLY A 69 -32.22 -8.42 -13.85
N ASP A 70 -31.69 -9.61 -13.62
CA ASP A 70 -32.19 -10.88 -14.16
C ASP A 70 -32.71 -11.77 -13.03
N HIS A 71 -32.65 -13.10 -13.19
CA HIS A 71 -33.06 -14.05 -12.15
C HIS A 71 -31.95 -14.32 -11.12
N GLU A 72 -30.69 -14.06 -11.48
CA GLU A 72 -29.50 -14.34 -10.67
C GLU A 72 -29.10 -13.14 -9.81
N GLY A 73 -29.29 -11.90 -10.29
CA GLY A 73 -28.99 -10.71 -9.50
C GLY A 73 -29.23 -9.37 -10.22
N ILE A 74 -28.80 -8.29 -9.57
CA ILE A 74 -28.86 -6.93 -10.10
C ILE A 74 -27.45 -6.38 -10.27
N LEU A 75 -27.10 -5.98 -11.49
CA LEU A 75 -25.83 -5.31 -11.75
C LEU A 75 -25.91 -3.83 -11.35
N ILE A 76 -25.19 -3.45 -10.29
CA ILE A 76 -25.07 -2.05 -9.86
C ILE A 76 -23.90 -1.38 -10.60
N PRO A 77 -24.14 -0.30 -11.36
CA PRO A 77 -23.06 0.42 -12.04
C PRO A 77 -22.21 1.20 -11.03
N ARG A 78 -20.96 1.53 -11.41
CA ARG A 78 -20.08 2.36 -10.58
C ARG A 78 -20.70 3.73 -10.29
N LEU A 79 -20.78 4.10 -9.01
CA LEU A 79 -21.48 5.30 -8.52
C LEU A 79 -20.58 6.55 -8.42
N GLU A 80 -19.58 6.69 -9.30
CA GLU A 80 -18.49 7.70 -9.29
C GLU A 80 -18.94 9.17 -9.10
N ARG A 81 -20.24 9.49 -9.28
CA ARG A 81 -20.82 10.84 -9.21
C ARG A 81 -21.86 11.07 -8.11
N LEU A 82 -22.19 10.06 -7.30
CA LEU A 82 -23.27 10.16 -6.32
C LEU A 82 -22.77 10.35 -4.88
N ARG A 83 -21.46 10.50 -4.67
CA ARG A 83 -20.89 10.94 -3.39
C ARG A 83 -21.26 12.39 -3.14
N GLN A 84 -22.37 12.61 -2.45
CA GLN A 84 -22.86 13.94 -2.08
C GLN A 84 -22.43 14.40 -0.67
N SER A 85 -21.70 13.57 0.08
CA SER A 85 -21.25 13.95 1.42
C SER A 85 -19.79 13.55 1.65
N SER A 86 -19.11 14.34 2.48
CA SER A 86 -17.80 14.08 3.08
C SER A 86 -17.83 12.94 4.12
N GLY A 87 -18.94 12.19 4.20
CA GLY A 87 -19.15 11.10 5.15
C GLY A 87 -18.49 9.81 4.71
N ARG A 88 -18.27 8.88 5.66
CA ARG A 88 -17.62 7.59 5.40
C ARG A 88 -18.49 6.59 4.64
N LEU A 89 -19.81 6.76 4.72
CA LEU A 89 -20.80 6.02 3.94
C LEU A 89 -21.21 6.83 2.69
N SER A 90 -21.74 6.15 1.68
CA SER A 90 -22.11 6.76 0.39
C SER A 90 -23.33 7.68 0.46
N GLY A 91 -24.13 7.58 1.52
CA GLY A 91 -25.42 8.30 1.61
C GLY A 91 -26.53 7.66 0.79
N ILE A 92 -26.34 6.41 0.38
CA ILE A 92 -27.21 5.68 -0.54
C ILE A 92 -27.57 4.35 0.09
N ARG A 93 -28.85 3.99 0.07
CA ARG A 93 -29.34 2.64 0.37
C ARG A 93 -29.79 1.94 -0.89
N LEU A 94 -29.57 0.63 -0.97
CA LEU A 94 -30.11 -0.23 -2.01
C LEU A 94 -31.36 -0.93 -1.49
N PHE A 95 -32.49 -0.72 -2.16
CA PHE A 95 -33.69 -1.52 -2.00
C PHE A 95 -33.84 -2.37 -3.27
N HIS A 96 -33.77 -3.68 -3.16
CA HIS A 96 -34.10 -4.56 -4.28
C HIS A 96 -35.18 -5.61 -4.00
N THR A 97 -35.68 -6.24 -5.07
CA THR A 97 -36.72 -7.26 -5.04
C THR A 97 -36.20 -8.59 -5.56
N HIS A 98 -36.56 -9.71 -4.92
CA HIS A 98 -36.25 -11.06 -5.42
C HIS A 98 -37.51 -11.83 -5.78
N LEU A 99 -37.48 -12.52 -6.91
CA LEU A 99 -38.59 -13.36 -7.40
C LEU A 99 -38.72 -14.71 -6.68
N GLY A 100 -37.76 -15.05 -5.80
CA GLY A 100 -37.78 -16.28 -5.01
C GLY A 100 -37.88 -16.00 -3.51
N SER A 101 -37.87 -17.08 -2.71
CA SER A 101 -37.87 -17.02 -1.24
C SER A 101 -36.46 -16.93 -0.64
N SER A 102 -35.43 -16.71 -1.47
CA SER A 102 -34.06 -16.52 -1.01
C SER A 102 -33.84 -15.12 -0.47
N PHE A 103 -33.15 -15.06 0.66
CA PHE A 103 -32.80 -13.85 1.39
C PHE A 103 -31.54 -13.17 0.83
N LEU A 104 -31.01 -12.15 1.53
CA LEU A 104 -29.80 -11.43 1.12
C LEU A 104 -28.66 -12.40 0.84
N THR A 105 -28.10 -12.30 -0.36
CA THR A 105 -27.00 -13.14 -0.79
C THR A 105 -25.67 -12.54 -0.36
N ARG A 106 -24.60 -13.35 -0.45
CA ARG A 106 -23.25 -12.84 -0.24
C ARG A 106 -22.93 -11.72 -1.23
N GLU A 107 -23.42 -11.77 -2.47
CA GLU A 107 -23.18 -10.75 -3.50
C GLU A 107 -23.77 -9.40 -3.08
N ASP A 108 -25.01 -9.39 -2.58
CA ASP A 108 -25.69 -8.17 -2.10
C ASP A 108 -24.92 -7.50 -0.95
N LEU A 109 -24.43 -8.31 -0.02
CA LEU A 109 -23.62 -7.85 1.11
C LEU A 109 -22.26 -7.33 0.65
N MET A 110 -21.67 -7.97 -0.36
CA MET A 110 -20.42 -7.47 -0.94
C MET A 110 -20.63 -6.12 -1.62
N ASP A 111 -21.71 -5.95 -2.36
CA ASP A 111 -22.04 -4.71 -3.03
C ASP A 111 -22.29 -3.58 -2.02
N MET A 112 -22.98 -3.87 -0.90
CA MET A 112 -23.12 -2.93 0.22
C MET A 112 -21.77 -2.45 0.74
N VAL A 113 -20.83 -3.38 0.98
CA VAL A 113 -19.49 -3.03 1.46
C VAL A 113 -18.70 -2.23 0.41
N PHE A 114 -18.67 -2.68 -0.84
CA PHE A 114 -17.86 -2.09 -1.90
C PHE A 114 -18.34 -0.69 -2.29
N LEU A 115 -19.65 -0.51 -2.39
CA LEU A 115 -20.26 0.78 -2.72
C LEU A 115 -20.43 1.65 -1.47
N ARG A 116 -20.09 1.13 -0.28
CA ARG A 116 -20.30 1.77 1.03
C ARG A 116 -21.74 2.22 1.20
N LEU A 117 -22.69 1.36 0.83
CA LEU A 117 -24.09 1.67 0.98
C LEU A 117 -24.42 1.77 2.47
N ASP A 118 -25.28 2.73 2.79
CA ASP A 118 -25.81 2.93 4.14
C ASP A 118 -26.52 1.64 4.61
N SER A 119 -27.28 1.01 3.71
CA SER A 119 -27.90 -0.29 3.92
C SER A 119 -28.22 -0.98 2.59
N VAL A 120 -28.39 -2.31 2.64
CA VAL A 120 -29.05 -3.09 1.59
C VAL A 120 -30.32 -3.72 2.15
N SER A 121 -31.38 -3.74 1.37
CA SER A 121 -32.69 -4.22 1.80
C SER A 121 -33.39 -4.96 0.68
N LEU A 122 -33.98 -6.09 1.04
CA LEU A 122 -34.59 -7.06 0.14
C LEU A 122 -36.06 -7.28 0.48
N LEU A 123 -36.91 -7.20 -0.54
CA LEU A 123 -38.31 -7.63 -0.49
C LEU A 123 -38.48 -8.93 -1.31
N THR A 124 -39.01 -9.97 -0.67
CA THR A 124 -39.35 -11.24 -1.31
C THR A 124 -40.84 -11.33 -1.64
N PHE A 125 -41.19 -12.25 -2.54
CA PHE A 125 -42.57 -12.54 -2.89
C PHE A 125 -42.91 -14.02 -2.70
N ASP A 126 -44.18 -14.29 -2.42
CA ASP A 126 -44.73 -15.65 -2.35
C ASP A 126 -44.93 -16.25 -3.76
N HIS A 127 -45.38 -17.51 -3.81
CA HIS A 127 -45.68 -18.21 -5.07
C HIS A 127 -46.80 -17.58 -5.90
N GLN A 128 -47.59 -16.67 -5.32
CA GLN A 128 -48.66 -15.92 -5.98
C GLN A 128 -48.21 -14.52 -6.43
N GLY A 129 -46.93 -14.16 -6.21
CA GLY A 129 -46.37 -12.86 -6.55
C GLY A 129 -46.74 -11.74 -5.57
N ARG A 130 -47.25 -12.09 -4.38
CA ARG A 130 -47.57 -11.11 -3.34
C ARG A 130 -46.35 -10.87 -2.43
N PRO A 131 -46.18 -9.65 -1.89
CA PRO A 131 -45.11 -9.38 -0.93
C PRO A 131 -45.17 -10.33 0.28
N ASP A 132 -44.02 -10.92 0.63
CA ASP A 132 -43.91 -11.93 1.70
C ASP A 132 -43.06 -11.41 2.88
N LYS A 133 -41.74 -11.36 2.69
CA LYS A 133 -40.80 -10.96 3.74
C LYS A 133 -39.92 -9.81 3.32
N PHE A 134 -39.44 -9.09 4.31
CA PHE A 134 -38.45 -8.05 4.19
C PHE A 134 -37.22 -8.40 5.04
N GLN A 135 -36.04 -8.22 4.48
CA GLN A 135 -34.78 -8.38 5.18
C GLN A 135 -33.86 -7.22 4.84
N TRP A 136 -33.03 -6.80 5.77
CA TRP A 136 -32.03 -5.76 5.51
C TRP A 136 -30.73 -6.07 6.23
N ALA A 137 -29.67 -5.45 5.74
CA ALA A 137 -28.38 -5.39 6.38
C ALA A 137 -27.86 -3.94 6.33
N HIS A 138 -27.04 -3.59 7.31
CA HIS A 138 -26.34 -2.31 7.33
C HIS A 138 -24.89 -2.49 7.76
N MET A 139 -24.05 -1.52 7.43
CA MET A 139 -22.65 -1.50 7.84
C MET A 139 -22.55 -1.41 9.38
N LEU A 140 -21.52 -2.04 9.93
CA LEU A 140 -21.16 -1.93 11.34
C LEU A 140 -19.92 -1.02 11.51
N PRO A 141 -19.82 -0.32 12.64
CA PRO A 141 -18.59 0.35 13.01
C PRO A 141 -17.53 -0.71 13.39
N PRO A 142 -16.25 -0.30 13.50
CA PRO A 142 -15.18 -1.18 13.98
C PRO A 142 -15.58 -1.82 15.31
N ASN A 143 -15.60 -3.15 15.35
CA ASN A 143 -16.04 -3.91 16.51
C ASN A 143 -15.03 -5.01 16.84
N PRO A 144 -14.99 -5.53 18.08
CA PRO A 144 -14.01 -6.54 18.48
C PRO A 144 -14.04 -7.85 17.67
N ARG A 145 -15.15 -8.13 16.97
CA ARG A 145 -15.31 -9.31 16.13
C ARG A 145 -14.88 -9.08 14.68
N ASN A 146 -14.56 -7.85 14.29
CA ASN A 146 -14.28 -7.43 12.92
C ASN A 146 -15.40 -7.76 11.92
N ASP A 147 -16.65 -7.80 12.37
CA ASP A 147 -17.78 -8.01 11.47
C ASP A 147 -18.05 -6.73 10.64
N PRO A 148 -18.09 -6.79 9.28
CA PRO A 148 -18.31 -5.62 8.42
C PRO A 148 -19.72 -5.04 8.48
N TYR A 149 -20.70 -5.88 8.77
CA TYR A 149 -22.11 -5.58 8.66
C TYR A 149 -22.92 -6.43 9.61
N LEU A 150 -24.14 -5.98 9.90
CA LEU A 150 -25.16 -6.73 10.62
C LEU A 150 -26.27 -7.09 9.65
N ILE A 151 -26.60 -8.38 9.56
CA ILE A 151 -27.78 -8.88 8.84
C ILE A 151 -28.90 -9.03 9.85
N HIS A 152 -30.06 -8.45 9.56
CA HIS A 152 -31.26 -8.62 10.37
C HIS A 152 -32.04 -9.86 9.94
N ASP A 153 -32.76 -10.47 10.87
CA ASP A 153 -33.61 -11.61 10.57
C ASP A 153 -34.77 -11.18 9.66
N PRO A 154 -35.20 -12.05 8.72
CA PRO A 154 -36.29 -11.72 7.81
C PRO A 154 -37.64 -11.68 8.55
N VAL A 155 -38.35 -10.57 8.40
CA VAL A 155 -39.66 -10.33 9.02
C VAL A 155 -40.76 -10.19 7.95
N PRO A 156 -42.03 -10.39 8.29
CA PRO A 156 -43.14 -10.01 7.40
C PRO A 156 -43.01 -8.54 6.98
N TRP A 157 -43.22 -8.25 5.70
CA TRP A 157 -42.98 -6.91 5.13
C TRP A 157 -43.79 -5.79 5.79
N ASP A 158 -44.93 -6.13 6.38
CA ASP A 158 -45.86 -5.24 7.10
C ASP A 158 -45.47 -5.02 8.57
N ARG A 159 -44.47 -5.74 9.08
CA ARG A 159 -43.99 -5.68 10.48
C ARG A 159 -42.58 -5.13 10.62
N VAL A 160 -42.10 -4.42 9.60
CA VAL A 160 -40.77 -3.80 9.65
C VAL A 160 -40.81 -2.60 10.60
N ASP A 161 -40.06 -2.69 11.70
CA ASP A 161 -39.88 -1.60 12.66
C ASP A 161 -38.40 -1.20 12.70
N PHE A 162 -37.96 -0.46 11.67
CA PHE A 162 -36.60 0.02 11.55
C PHE A 162 -36.55 1.43 10.97
N ASP A 163 -35.77 2.31 11.58
CA ASP A 163 -35.54 3.68 11.11
C ASP A 163 -34.14 3.78 10.50
N PHE A 164 -34.11 3.73 9.16
CA PHE A 164 -32.87 3.76 8.39
C PHE A 164 -32.09 5.06 8.58
N GLN A 165 -32.79 6.20 8.76
CA GLN A 165 -32.13 7.49 8.93
C GLN A 165 -31.46 7.59 10.29
N LYS A 166 -32.17 7.22 11.37
CA LYS A 166 -31.59 7.20 12.72
C LYS A 166 -30.39 6.25 12.83
N ASN A 167 -30.47 5.08 12.21
CA ASN A 167 -29.37 4.11 12.20
C ASN A 167 -28.11 4.71 11.55
N VAL A 168 -28.25 5.30 10.37
CA VAL A 168 -27.14 5.93 9.64
C VAL A 168 -26.55 7.10 10.43
N GLU A 169 -27.37 7.96 11.01
CA GLU A 169 -26.90 9.07 11.84
C GLU A 169 -26.11 8.60 13.07
N SER A 170 -26.55 7.51 13.71
CA SER A 170 -25.81 6.89 14.81
C SER A 170 -24.47 6.32 14.34
N LEU A 171 -24.50 5.61 13.20
CA LEU A 171 -23.32 4.96 12.63
C LEU A 171 -22.26 5.98 12.20
N GLU A 172 -22.67 7.07 11.54
CA GLU A 172 -21.76 8.14 11.16
C GLU A 172 -21.15 8.84 12.37
N LYS A 173 -21.94 9.14 13.42
CA LYS A 173 -21.39 9.73 14.66
C LYS A 173 -20.35 8.82 15.32
N GLU A 174 -20.60 7.52 15.34
CA GLU A 174 -19.67 6.54 15.91
C GLU A 174 -18.39 6.42 15.05
N LEU A 175 -18.54 6.36 13.73
CA LEU A 175 -17.44 6.34 12.77
C LEU A 175 -16.60 7.63 12.83
N ASP A 176 -17.22 8.80 12.97
CA ASP A 176 -16.55 10.10 13.08
C ASP A 176 -15.80 10.23 14.41
N ARG A 177 -16.39 9.77 15.53
CA ARG A 177 -15.73 9.75 16.84
C ARG A 177 -14.46 8.88 16.82
N LEU A 178 -14.56 7.69 16.24
CA LEU A 178 -13.41 6.81 16.03
C LEU A 178 -12.41 7.44 15.05
N GLY A 179 -12.91 8.10 14.01
CA GLY A 179 -12.11 8.77 13.00
C GLY A 179 -11.24 9.92 13.50
N ALA A 180 -11.83 10.86 14.22
CA ALA A 180 -11.17 12.05 14.74
C ALA A 180 -10.09 11.70 15.77
N THR A 181 -10.29 10.65 16.56
CA THR A 181 -9.28 10.16 17.51
C THR A 181 -8.05 9.60 16.78
N LEU A 182 -8.25 8.99 15.60
CA LEU A 182 -7.22 8.31 14.83
C LEU A 182 -6.48 9.21 13.83
N GLU A 183 -7.09 10.31 13.37
CA GLU A 183 -6.45 11.29 12.47
C GLU A 183 -5.42 12.19 13.18
N VAL A 184 -5.54 12.40 14.49
CA VAL A 184 -4.61 13.25 15.26
C VAL A 184 -3.24 12.59 15.45
N GLU A 185 -3.14 11.27 15.34
CA GLU A 185 -1.90 10.51 15.61
C GLU A 185 -1.03 10.23 14.36
N ALA A 186 -1.59 10.29 13.14
CA ALA A 186 -0.90 9.85 11.92
C ALA A 186 -0.55 11.02 10.97
N ARG A 187 0.74 11.33 10.78
CA ARG A 187 1.21 12.43 9.90
C ARG A 187 0.99 12.18 8.41
N GLU A 188 1.06 10.94 7.93
CA GLU A 188 0.88 10.58 6.50
C GLU A 188 -0.31 9.64 6.22
N GLY A 189 -1.12 9.34 7.24
CA GLY A 189 -2.28 8.45 7.15
C GLY A 189 -2.05 7.04 7.67
N ARG A 190 -3.15 6.28 7.83
CA ARG A 190 -3.13 4.91 8.33
C ARG A 190 -3.05 3.87 7.21
N GLY A 191 -2.25 2.85 7.41
CA GLY A 191 -1.96 1.79 6.45
C GLY A 191 -2.43 0.42 6.89
N ILE A 192 -2.81 -0.41 5.93
CA ILE A 192 -2.89 -1.88 6.10
C ILE A 192 -1.77 -2.52 5.30
N LEU A 193 -1.06 -3.45 5.95
CA LEU A 193 -0.04 -4.27 5.31
C LEU A 193 -0.66 -5.53 4.71
N VAL A 194 -0.24 -5.90 3.51
CA VAL A 194 -0.73 -7.09 2.81
C VAL A 194 0.45 -7.89 2.31
N SER A 195 0.52 -9.15 2.69
CA SER A 195 1.51 -10.09 2.17
C SER A 195 0.83 -11.29 1.51
N VAL A 196 1.16 -11.51 0.24
CA VAL A 196 0.62 -12.56 -0.62
C VAL A 196 1.76 -13.33 -1.26
N GLY A 197 1.87 -14.64 -0.99
CA GLY A 197 2.97 -15.41 -1.53
C GLY A 197 2.80 -16.92 -1.41
N THR A 198 3.73 -17.63 -2.04
CA THR A 198 3.83 -19.10 -2.01
C THR A 198 4.66 -19.63 -0.84
N ALA A 199 5.48 -18.75 -0.27
CA ALA A 199 6.36 -18.99 0.87
C ALA A 199 5.60 -19.51 2.10
N ILE A 200 6.36 -20.06 3.05
CA ILE A 200 5.78 -20.56 4.31
C ILE A 200 5.30 -19.36 5.12
N ARG A 201 4.21 -19.54 5.86
CA ARG A 201 3.58 -18.46 6.64
C ARG A 201 4.57 -17.69 7.52
N LYS A 202 5.52 -18.39 8.16
CA LYS A 202 6.56 -17.79 9.00
C LYS A 202 7.47 -16.81 8.24
N GLU A 203 7.80 -17.10 6.98
CA GLU A 203 8.60 -16.21 6.13
C GLU A 203 7.80 -14.97 5.72
N LEU A 204 6.50 -15.16 5.39
CA LEU A 204 5.60 -14.05 5.06
C LEU A 204 5.38 -13.11 6.26
N GLU A 205 5.26 -13.68 7.48
CA GLU A 205 5.13 -12.91 8.72
C GLU A 205 6.38 -12.08 9.01
N ARG A 206 7.58 -12.64 8.77
CA ARG A 206 8.85 -11.92 8.92
C ARG A 206 8.98 -10.78 7.91
N SER A 207 8.71 -11.05 6.63
CA SER A 207 8.73 -10.00 5.60
C SER A 207 7.75 -8.88 5.90
N LEU A 208 6.58 -9.21 6.47
CA LEU A 208 5.58 -8.22 6.87
C LEU A 208 5.99 -7.41 8.11
N LEU A 209 6.77 -7.99 9.04
CA LEU A 209 7.40 -7.23 10.13
C LEU A 209 8.40 -6.20 9.59
N GLU A 210 9.26 -6.60 8.65
CA GLU A 210 10.18 -5.68 8.00
C GLU A 210 9.43 -4.58 7.22
N LEU A 211 8.37 -4.94 6.49
CA LEU A 211 7.50 -3.97 5.81
C LEU A 211 6.84 -3.00 6.80
N LYS A 212 6.47 -3.46 7.99
CA LYS A 212 5.93 -2.60 9.05
C LYS A 212 6.95 -1.55 9.49
N ASP A 213 8.21 -1.95 9.65
CA ASP A 213 9.28 -1.03 10.02
C ASP A 213 9.61 -0.05 8.89
N LEU A 214 9.48 -0.47 7.62
CA LEU A 214 9.57 0.43 6.46
C LEU A 214 8.44 1.46 6.49
N ALA A 215 7.21 1.01 6.70
CA ALA A 215 6.05 1.90 6.70
C ALA A 215 6.13 2.93 7.84
N LYS A 216 6.54 2.50 9.04
CA LYS A 216 6.81 3.42 10.16
C LYS A 216 7.90 4.43 9.83
N THR A 217 8.98 3.98 9.18
CA THR A 217 10.07 4.86 8.73
C THR A 217 9.56 5.94 7.78
N ALA A 218 8.66 5.57 6.85
CA ALA A 218 8.03 6.51 5.93
C ALA A 218 7.05 7.49 6.61
N GLY A 219 6.70 7.27 7.89
CA GLY A 219 5.73 8.11 8.63
C GLY A 219 4.29 7.62 8.57
N LEU A 220 4.06 6.37 8.12
CA LEU A 220 2.74 5.74 8.08
C LEU A 220 2.44 5.01 9.40
N ASP A 221 1.22 5.18 9.90
CA ASP A 221 0.73 4.41 11.05
C ASP A 221 0.08 3.11 10.57
N ILE A 222 0.54 1.95 11.05
CA ILE A 222 0.03 0.64 10.61
C ILE A 222 -1.04 0.14 11.55
N ALA A 223 -2.28 0.11 11.06
CA ALA A 223 -3.46 -0.24 11.84
C ALA A 223 -3.84 -1.73 11.74
N GLY A 224 -3.36 -2.44 10.72
CA GLY A 224 -3.68 -3.86 10.53
C GLY A 224 -2.80 -4.55 9.49
N SER A 225 -2.90 -5.87 9.42
CA SER A 225 -2.17 -6.69 8.45
C SER A 225 -2.97 -7.90 7.97
N MET A 226 -2.86 -8.22 6.69
CA MET A 226 -3.44 -9.41 6.06
C MET A 226 -2.35 -10.27 5.43
N ILE A 227 -2.36 -11.57 5.74
CA ILE A 227 -1.46 -12.55 5.12
C ILE A 227 -2.30 -13.58 4.37
N GLN A 228 -2.00 -13.77 3.09
CA GLN A 228 -2.65 -14.78 2.25
C GLN A 228 -1.60 -15.66 1.57
N ARG A 229 -1.51 -16.91 2.01
CA ARG A 229 -0.72 -17.92 1.29
C ARG A 229 -1.50 -18.40 0.07
N VAL A 230 -0.84 -18.44 -1.08
CA VAL A 230 -1.42 -18.93 -2.34
C VAL A 230 -0.47 -19.93 -2.99
N PRO A 231 -0.97 -20.97 -3.68
CA PRO A 231 -0.11 -21.87 -4.44
C PRO A 231 0.52 -21.17 -5.67
N LYS A 232 -0.17 -20.17 -6.23
CA LYS A 232 0.32 -19.32 -7.32
C LYS A 232 -0.33 -17.93 -7.23
N VAL A 233 0.46 -16.88 -7.39
CA VAL A 233 -0.01 -15.50 -7.34
C VAL A 233 -0.87 -15.18 -8.56
N ASN A 234 -2.03 -14.54 -8.35
CA ASN A 234 -2.93 -14.15 -9.43
C ASN A 234 -2.35 -12.95 -10.21
N PRO A 235 -2.12 -13.07 -11.54
CA PRO A 235 -1.49 -12.02 -12.33
C PRO A 235 -2.37 -10.77 -12.49
N ARG A 236 -3.67 -10.86 -12.23
CA ARG A 236 -4.62 -9.74 -12.43
C ARG A 236 -4.92 -8.96 -11.15
N TYR A 237 -4.99 -9.63 -10.01
CA TYR A 237 -5.50 -9.02 -8.77
C TYR A 237 -4.64 -9.25 -7.53
N ILE A 238 -3.56 -10.06 -7.63
CA ILE A 238 -2.75 -10.61 -6.53
C ILE A 238 -3.54 -11.46 -5.52
N LEU A 239 -4.65 -10.91 -5.00
CA LEU A 239 -5.68 -11.54 -4.18
C LEU A 239 -6.91 -11.93 -5.01
N GLY A 240 -7.65 -12.94 -4.56
CA GLY A 240 -8.98 -13.25 -5.10
C GLY A 240 -10.01 -12.18 -4.73
N LYS A 241 -11.12 -12.07 -5.47
CA LYS A 241 -12.18 -11.07 -5.23
C LYS A 241 -12.66 -11.05 -3.77
N GLY A 242 -12.94 -12.23 -3.18
CA GLY A 242 -13.41 -12.31 -1.79
C GLY A 242 -12.40 -11.77 -0.77
N LYS A 243 -11.11 -12.04 -0.97
CA LYS A 243 -10.04 -11.52 -0.09
C LYS A 243 -9.81 -10.03 -0.27
N LEU A 244 -9.94 -9.51 -1.49
CA LEU A 244 -9.94 -8.06 -1.72
C LEU A 244 -11.10 -7.37 -1.00
N SER A 245 -12.25 -8.02 -0.90
CA SER A 245 -13.36 -7.49 -0.13
C SER A 245 -13.09 -7.50 1.37
N GLU A 246 -12.58 -8.61 1.90
CA GLU A 246 -12.14 -8.68 3.31
C GLU A 246 -11.10 -7.59 3.62
N LEU A 247 -10.22 -7.29 2.66
CA LEU A 247 -9.22 -6.23 2.77
C LEU A 247 -9.87 -4.83 2.80
N GLU A 248 -10.86 -4.56 1.95
CA GLU A 248 -11.57 -3.27 1.97
C GLU A 248 -12.39 -3.09 3.26
N VAL A 249 -13.01 -4.15 3.76
CA VAL A 249 -13.65 -4.17 5.09
C VAL A 249 -12.66 -3.79 6.16
N MET A 250 -11.51 -4.46 6.20
CA MET A 250 -10.46 -4.17 7.17
C MET A 250 -9.98 -2.72 7.03
N ALA A 251 -9.82 -2.21 5.80
CA ALA A 251 -9.42 -0.83 5.54
C ALA A 251 -10.45 0.19 6.05
N LEU A 252 -11.73 -0.13 5.94
CA LEU A 252 -12.80 0.69 6.52
C LEU A 252 -12.78 0.66 8.04
N GLN A 253 -12.70 -0.53 8.62
CA GLN A 253 -12.69 -0.72 10.08
C GLN A 253 -11.51 0.00 10.74
N HIS A 254 -10.34 -0.04 10.10
CA HIS A 254 -9.14 0.57 10.66
C HIS A 254 -8.92 2.03 10.23
N ASN A 255 -9.86 2.61 9.44
CA ASN A 255 -9.72 3.93 8.83
C ASN A 255 -8.40 4.08 8.03
N ALA A 256 -8.00 3.04 7.32
CA ALA A 256 -6.74 3.01 6.59
C ALA A 256 -6.88 3.68 5.22
N SER A 257 -6.20 4.81 4.99
CA SER A 257 -6.17 5.52 3.71
C SER A 257 -5.22 4.88 2.68
N VAL A 258 -4.28 4.05 3.15
CA VAL A 258 -3.24 3.41 2.33
C VAL A 258 -3.27 1.89 2.49
N ILE A 259 -3.10 1.18 1.40
CA ILE A 259 -2.88 -0.28 1.40
C ILE A 259 -1.46 -0.53 0.86
N ILE A 260 -0.64 -1.24 1.64
CA ILE A 260 0.76 -1.49 1.34
C ILE A 260 0.96 -2.98 1.09
N PHE A 261 1.35 -3.34 -0.12
CA PHE A 261 1.69 -4.71 -0.49
C PHE A 261 3.18 -4.95 -0.30
N ASP A 262 3.51 -6.07 0.34
CA ASP A 262 4.90 -6.51 0.52
C ASP A 262 5.56 -6.93 -0.80
N GLN A 263 4.75 -7.41 -1.76
CA GLN A 263 5.23 -7.85 -3.07
C GLN A 263 5.16 -6.70 -4.08
N GLU A 264 6.10 -6.68 -5.03
CA GLU A 264 6.05 -5.77 -6.16
C GLU A 264 4.80 -6.04 -7.00
N LEU A 265 4.02 -4.98 -7.25
CA LEU A 265 2.79 -5.07 -8.03
C LEU A 265 3.07 -4.76 -9.51
N THR A 266 2.52 -5.59 -10.39
CA THR A 266 2.47 -5.28 -11.82
C THR A 266 1.55 -4.08 -12.07
N PRO A 267 1.75 -3.33 -13.17
CA PRO A 267 0.87 -2.19 -13.52
C PRO A 267 -0.62 -2.57 -13.59
N THR A 268 -0.91 -3.79 -14.03
CA THR A 268 -2.29 -4.30 -14.10
C THR A 268 -2.88 -4.57 -12.71
N GLN A 269 -2.11 -5.19 -11.81
CA GLN A 269 -2.55 -5.44 -10.43
C GLN A 269 -2.78 -4.12 -9.69
N LEU A 270 -1.80 -3.21 -9.71
CA LEU A 270 -1.88 -1.90 -9.06
C LEU A 270 -3.14 -1.15 -9.53
N ARG A 271 -3.39 -1.08 -10.83
CA ARG A 271 -4.60 -0.45 -11.41
C ARG A 271 -5.87 -1.10 -10.89
N ASN A 272 -5.94 -2.42 -10.93
CA ASN A 272 -7.16 -3.14 -10.59
C ASN A 272 -7.49 -2.97 -9.10
N ILE A 273 -6.50 -3.13 -8.23
CA ILE A 273 -6.65 -2.97 -6.78
C ILE A 273 -7.01 -1.53 -6.44
N ALA A 274 -6.31 -0.53 -7.01
CA ALA A 274 -6.63 0.89 -6.79
C ALA A 274 -8.04 1.24 -7.28
N SER A 275 -8.48 0.65 -8.40
CA SER A 275 -9.83 0.87 -8.94
C SER A 275 -10.95 0.18 -8.15
N MET A 276 -10.61 -0.81 -7.34
CA MET A 276 -11.58 -1.58 -6.53
C MET A 276 -11.66 -1.07 -5.10
N THR A 277 -10.53 -0.65 -4.53
CA THR A 277 -10.44 -0.14 -3.14
C THR A 277 -10.66 1.36 -3.07
N GLU A 278 -10.44 2.07 -4.19
CA GLU A 278 -10.46 3.54 -4.25
C GLU A 278 -9.52 4.22 -3.24
N ARG A 279 -8.45 3.50 -2.85
CA ARG A 279 -7.44 3.93 -1.89
C ARG A 279 -6.07 4.06 -2.57
N LYS A 280 -5.16 4.75 -1.89
CA LYS A 280 -3.75 4.77 -2.31
C LYS A 280 -3.18 3.37 -2.10
N VAL A 281 -2.70 2.75 -3.17
CA VAL A 281 -2.06 1.44 -3.12
C VAL A 281 -0.57 1.64 -3.34
N LEU A 282 0.23 1.18 -2.39
CA LEU A 282 1.68 1.15 -2.47
C LEU A 282 2.16 -0.30 -2.50
N ASP A 283 3.25 -0.55 -3.19
CA ASP A 283 4.02 -1.77 -3.01
C ASP A 283 5.32 -1.47 -2.27
N ARG A 284 6.06 -2.53 -1.91
CA ARG A 284 7.34 -2.44 -1.22
C ARG A 284 8.35 -1.56 -1.97
N THR A 285 8.39 -1.64 -3.30
CA THR A 285 9.29 -0.84 -4.14
C THR A 285 9.00 0.66 -4.00
N GLN A 286 7.73 1.06 -4.14
CA GLN A 286 7.34 2.46 -4.00
C GLN A 286 7.57 2.97 -2.58
N LEU A 287 7.29 2.16 -1.55
CA LEU A 287 7.53 2.55 -0.16
C LEU A 287 9.02 2.82 0.10
N ILE A 288 9.91 1.96 -0.39
CA ILE A 288 11.36 2.16 -0.27
C ILE A 288 11.80 3.44 -0.99
N LEU A 289 11.28 3.69 -2.19
CA LEU A 289 11.57 4.93 -2.95
C LEU A 289 11.11 6.18 -2.20
N ASP A 290 9.95 6.14 -1.54
CA ASP A 290 9.43 7.26 -0.76
C ASP A 290 10.31 7.55 0.46
N ILE A 291 10.77 6.50 1.18
CA ILE A 291 11.75 6.65 2.28
C ILE A 291 13.05 7.27 1.76
N PHE A 292 13.55 6.80 0.61
CA PHE A 292 14.75 7.39 0.00
C PHE A 292 14.56 8.86 -0.37
N ALA A 293 13.39 9.24 -0.86
CA ALA A 293 13.11 10.63 -1.20
C ALA A 293 13.12 11.53 0.05
N GLN A 294 12.64 11.02 1.19
CA GLN A 294 12.67 11.72 2.48
C GLN A 294 14.10 11.90 3.01
N HIS A 295 14.99 10.93 2.79
CA HIS A 295 16.37 10.95 3.31
C HIS A 295 17.42 11.48 2.33
N ALA A 296 17.10 11.67 1.05
CA ALA A 296 18.02 12.23 0.06
C ALA A 296 18.28 13.72 0.32
N THR A 297 19.49 14.04 0.77
CA THR A 297 19.91 15.42 1.05
C THR A 297 20.79 16.00 -0.06
N SER A 298 21.69 15.17 -0.60
CA SER A 298 22.66 15.56 -1.61
C SER A 298 22.02 15.73 -2.98
N LYS A 299 22.61 16.58 -3.83
CA LYS A 299 22.15 16.76 -5.21
C LYS A 299 22.20 15.45 -6.01
N GLY A 300 23.22 14.63 -5.78
CA GLY A 300 23.38 13.33 -6.45
C GLY A 300 22.31 12.33 -6.01
N GLY A 301 22.11 12.19 -4.69
CA GLY A 301 21.10 11.31 -4.11
C GLY A 301 19.68 11.69 -4.55
N LYS A 302 19.32 12.98 -4.50
CA LYS A 302 18.01 13.48 -4.96
C LYS A 302 17.75 13.13 -6.43
N LEU A 303 18.74 13.33 -7.31
CA LEU A 303 18.63 13.01 -8.73
C LEU A 303 18.48 11.50 -8.96
N GLN A 304 19.21 10.65 -8.23
CA GLN A 304 19.10 9.19 -8.34
C GLN A 304 17.74 8.68 -7.89
N VAL A 305 17.23 9.17 -6.76
CA VAL A 305 15.89 8.81 -6.27
C VAL A 305 14.81 9.26 -7.24
N GLU A 306 14.89 10.50 -7.74
CA GLU A 306 13.95 11.01 -8.75
C GLU A 306 13.99 10.12 -10.01
N MET A 307 15.17 9.77 -10.51
CA MET A 307 15.31 8.87 -11.67
C MET A 307 14.66 7.51 -11.41
N ALA A 308 14.85 6.94 -10.22
CA ALA A 308 14.29 5.64 -9.86
C ALA A 308 12.76 5.69 -9.75
N GLN A 309 12.20 6.74 -9.12
CA GLN A 309 10.76 6.99 -9.07
C GLN A 309 10.16 7.14 -10.46
N LEU A 310 10.81 7.90 -11.36
CA LEU A 310 10.35 8.06 -12.74
C LEU A 310 10.41 6.77 -13.54
N LYS A 311 11.48 5.97 -13.39
CA LYS A 311 11.60 4.64 -14.03
C LYS A 311 10.52 3.68 -13.55
N TYR A 312 10.23 3.66 -12.26
CA TYR A 312 9.18 2.81 -11.67
C TYR A 312 7.77 3.26 -12.12
N THR A 313 7.54 4.58 -12.16
CA THR A 313 6.25 5.18 -12.55
C THR A 313 5.98 5.06 -14.05
N LEU A 314 7.00 5.14 -14.92
CA LEU A 314 6.85 5.14 -16.37
C LEU A 314 6.02 3.96 -16.94
N PRO A 315 6.31 2.68 -16.61
CA PRO A 315 5.49 1.55 -17.05
C PRO A 315 4.12 1.50 -16.37
N ARG A 316 3.95 2.22 -15.25
CA ARG A 316 2.76 2.26 -14.40
C ARG A 316 1.89 3.50 -14.64
N LEU A 317 2.26 4.40 -15.56
CA LEU A 317 1.43 5.52 -16.00
C LEU A 317 0.18 5.00 -16.71
N ILE A 318 -0.98 5.39 -16.16
CA ILE A 318 -2.29 4.99 -16.67
C ILE A 318 -3.01 6.21 -17.23
N LYS A 319 -3.89 5.96 -18.22
CA LYS A 319 -4.90 6.91 -18.71
C LYS A 319 -5.90 7.25 -17.59
N GLN A 320 -5.54 8.12 -16.65
CA GLN A 320 -6.53 8.85 -15.89
C GLN A 320 -7.13 9.89 -16.83
N ASP A 321 -8.19 9.52 -17.56
CA ASP A 321 -9.14 10.44 -18.21
C ASP A 321 -10.14 9.65 -19.08
N ARG A 322 -11.05 8.87 -18.47
CA ARG A 322 -12.29 8.45 -19.17
C ARG A 322 -13.38 9.52 -19.09
N ALA A 323 -13.30 10.47 -18.16
CA ALA A 323 -14.24 11.57 -18.03
C ALA A 323 -13.96 12.72 -19.03
N LEU A 324 -12.69 13.08 -19.24
CA LEU A 324 -12.29 14.13 -20.21
C LEU A 324 -12.23 13.63 -21.66
N SER A 325 -12.01 12.34 -21.90
CA SER A 325 -11.97 11.75 -23.24
C SER A 325 -13.35 11.69 -23.94
N ARG A 326 -14.46 11.88 -23.21
CA ARG A 326 -15.80 11.96 -23.82
C ARG A 326 -16.22 13.39 -24.18
N LEU A 327 -15.71 14.40 -23.48
CA LEU A 327 -15.91 15.81 -23.85
C LEU A 327 -15.14 16.21 -25.11
N THR A 328 -14.13 15.43 -25.50
CA THR A 328 -13.33 15.64 -26.71
C THR A 328 -13.67 14.67 -27.86
N GLY A 329 -14.66 13.79 -27.68
CA GLY A 329 -15.00 12.75 -28.63
C GLY A 329 -16.36 12.97 -29.29
N GLY A 330 -16.43 13.93 -30.21
CA GLY A 330 -17.63 14.16 -31.03
C GLY A 330 -17.39 14.77 -32.41
N ILE A 331 -16.24 15.39 -32.67
CA ILE A 331 -15.94 15.96 -33.99
C ILE A 331 -14.55 15.53 -34.41
N GLY A 332 -14.48 14.89 -35.58
CA GLY A 332 -13.28 14.31 -36.14
C GLY A 332 -12.13 15.31 -36.24
N GLY A 333 -11.01 14.96 -35.63
CA GLY A 333 -9.69 15.47 -35.97
C GLY A 333 -8.88 14.32 -36.55
N ARG A 334 -8.95 14.11 -37.87
CA ARG A 334 -7.94 13.35 -38.61
C ARG A 334 -6.66 14.18 -38.61
N GLY A 335 -5.80 13.95 -37.63
CA GLY A 335 -4.43 14.47 -37.56
C GLY A 335 -3.58 13.56 -36.68
N PRO A 336 -2.27 13.45 -36.92
CA PRO A 336 -1.36 12.64 -36.11
C PRO A 336 -1.09 13.37 -34.77
N GLY A 337 -2.11 13.53 -33.95
CA GLY A 337 -2.01 14.12 -32.62
C GLY A 337 -1.57 13.08 -31.61
N GLU A 338 -0.34 13.20 -31.12
CA GLU A 338 0.21 12.38 -30.03
C GLU A 338 -0.75 12.39 -28.83
N THR A 339 -1.17 11.21 -28.35
CA THR A 339 -2.12 11.14 -27.23
C THR A 339 -1.50 11.77 -25.97
N LYS A 340 -2.31 12.41 -25.10
CA LYS A 340 -1.84 13.03 -23.83
C LYS A 340 -0.92 12.12 -23.02
N LEU A 341 -1.22 10.81 -22.99
CA LEU A 341 -0.36 9.82 -22.35
C LEU A 341 1.01 9.63 -23.01
N GLU A 342 1.06 9.67 -24.33
CA GLU A 342 2.31 9.51 -25.05
C GLU A 342 3.18 10.76 -24.87
N LEU A 343 2.56 11.95 -24.86
CA LEU A 343 3.23 13.20 -24.44
C LEU A 343 3.78 13.12 -23.01
N ASP A 344 3.00 12.59 -22.05
CA ASP A 344 3.45 12.45 -20.66
C ASP A 344 4.59 11.42 -20.53
N ARG A 345 4.50 10.30 -21.25
CA ARG A 345 5.59 9.31 -21.34
C ARG A 345 6.85 9.92 -21.93
N ARG A 346 6.71 10.72 -22.99
CA ARG A 346 7.83 11.42 -23.63
C ARG A 346 8.50 12.40 -22.68
N LYS A 347 7.72 13.23 -21.97
CA LYS A 347 8.25 14.14 -20.94
C LYS A 347 9.03 13.41 -19.86
N ILE A 348 8.53 12.26 -19.39
CA ILE A 348 9.22 11.46 -18.37
C ILE A 348 10.53 10.87 -18.92
N ARG A 349 10.53 10.36 -20.16
CA ARG A 349 11.77 9.89 -20.82
C ARG A 349 12.79 11.02 -20.98
N ASP A 350 12.36 12.20 -21.40
CA ASP A 350 13.23 13.36 -21.57
C ASP A 350 13.80 13.81 -20.21
N ARG A 351 12.98 13.77 -19.15
CA ARG A 351 13.43 14.06 -17.77
C ARG A 351 14.46 13.03 -17.28
N ILE A 352 14.22 11.73 -17.49
CA ILE A 352 15.18 10.67 -17.17
C ILE A 352 16.50 10.90 -17.90
N LYS A 353 16.46 11.26 -19.20
CA LYS A 353 17.66 11.56 -19.98
C LYS A 353 18.44 12.73 -19.37
N LYS A 354 17.77 13.83 -19.06
CA LYS A 354 18.40 15.00 -18.42
C LYS A 354 19.04 14.65 -17.08
N ILE A 355 18.33 13.91 -16.22
CA ILE A 355 18.87 13.48 -14.93
C ILE A 355 20.12 12.60 -15.12
N LYS A 356 20.12 11.70 -16.11
CA LYS A 356 21.27 10.86 -16.44
C LYS A 356 22.49 11.71 -16.85
N ASP A 357 22.29 12.74 -17.66
CA ASP A 357 23.35 13.66 -18.09
C ASP A 357 23.88 14.46 -16.89
N ASP A 358 23.00 14.94 -16.00
CA ASP A 358 23.36 15.64 -14.77
C ASP A 358 24.18 14.73 -13.82
N LEU A 359 23.78 13.47 -13.66
CA LEU A 359 24.52 12.49 -12.86
C LEU A 359 25.91 12.19 -13.44
N ASN A 360 26.03 12.09 -14.77
CA ASN A 360 27.32 11.90 -15.43
C ASN A 360 28.26 13.10 -15.21
N SER A 361 27.73 14.32 -15.22
CA SER A 361 28.52 15.52 -14.91
C SER A 361 29.05 15.50 -13.47
N LEU A 362 28.22 15.09 -12.50
CA LEU A 362 28.60 14.96 -11.09
C LEU A 362 29.67 13.89 -10.90
N ARG A 363 29.57 12.76 -11.61
CA ARG A 363 30.60 11.71 -11.61
C ARG A 363 31.95 12.23 -12.10
N LYS A 364 31.99 12.97 -13.21
CA LYS A 364 33.23 13.59 -13.72
C LYS A 364 33.83 14.57 -12.71
N HIS A 365 33.00 15.38 -12.06
CA HIS A 365 33.47 16.28 -10.99
C HIS A 365 34.08 15.50 -9.82
N ARG A 366 33.45 14.42 -9.36
CA ARG A 366 34.00 13.56 -8.30
C ARG A 366 35.33 12.91 -8.69
N GLN A 367 35.48 12.44 -9.94
CA GLN A 367 36.76 11.90 -10.44
C GLN A 367 37.88 12.95 -10.43
N ASN A 368 37.57 14.20 -10.74
CA ASN A 368 38.55 15.29 -10.69
C ASN A 368 38.94 15.70 -9.26
N THR A 369 38.02 15.58 -8.29
CA THR A 369 38.37 15.72 -6.86
C THR A 369 39.17 14.52 -6.37
N ARG A 370 38.92 13.32 -6.90
CA ARG A 370 39.62 12.07 -6.58
C ARG A 370 41.09 12.09 -6.96
N SER A 371 41.44 12.57 -8.15
CA SER A 371 42.84 12.65 -8.60
C SER A 371 43.70 13.54 -7.70
N LYS A 372 43.09 14.55 -7.06
CA LYS A 372 43.75 15.40 -6.05
C LYS A 372 43.86 14.75 -4.66
N ARG A 373 43.00 13.78 -4.33
CA ARG A 373 43.03 13.06 -3.04
C ARG A 373 43.97 11.86 -3.03
N GLN A 374 44.13 11.17 -4.17
CA GLN A 374 45.12 10.10 -4.32
C GLN A 374 46.57 10.58 -4.12
N GLN A 375 46.82 11.89 -4.04
CA GLN A 375 48.11 12.47 -3.67
C GLN A 375 48.38 12.51 -2.15
N GLY A 376 47.38 12.24 -1.29
CA GLY A 376 47.57 12.09 0.15
C GLY A 376 47.23 10.65 0.54
N ASP A 377 48.21 9.89 1.02
CA ASP A 377 48.18 8.48 1.46
C ASP A 377 47.20 8.18 2.65
N VAL A 378 45.98 8.72 2.63
CA VAL A 378 44.99 8.57 3.71
C VAL A 378 44.07 7.38 3.42
N PRO A 379 44.12 6.30 4.23
CA PRO A 379 43.29 5.11 4.05
C PRO A 379 41.79 5.40 4.21
N VAL A 380 40.96 4.71 3.42
CA VAL A 380 39.50 4.83 3.44
C VAL A 380 38.87 3.52 3.92
N ILE A 381 38.07 3.61 4.96
CA ILE A 381 37.29 2.50 5.51
C ILE A 381 35.81 2.79 5.27
N SER A 382 35.06 1.81 4.76
CA SER A 382 33.62 1.95 4.55
C SER A 382 32.82 0.94 5.38
N LEU A 383 31.80 1.42 6.09
CA LEU A 383 30.89 0.60 6.87
C LEU A 383 29.76 0.09 5.98
N VAL A 384 29.63 -1.23 5.85
CA VAL A 384 28.58 -1.92 5.07
C VAL A 384 27.76 -2.83 5.98
N GLY A 385 26.55 -3.17 5.58
CA GLY A 385 25.69 -4.06 6.37
C GLY A 385 24.21 -3.73 6.24
N TYR A 386 23.38 -4.62 6.78
CA TYR A 386 21.92 -4.50 6.70
C TYR A 386 21.41 -3.20 7.35
N THR A 387 20.23 -2.75 6.94
CA THR A 387 19.54 -1.64 7.61
C THR A 387 19.35 -1.94 9.10
N ASN A 388 19.50 -0.91 9.95
CA ASN A 388 19.49 -1.04 11.41
C ASN A 388 20.56 -1.96 12.05
N ALA A 389 21.61 -2.34 11.30
CA ALA A 389 22.74 -3.07 11.88
C ALA A 389 23.59 -2.25 12.86
N GLY A 390 23.40 -0.92 12.92
CA GLY A 390 24.15 -0.01 13.78
C GLY A 390 25.39 0.64 13.14
N LYS A 391 25.44 0.73 11.81
CA LYS A 391 26.54 1.39 11.07
C LYS A 391 26.73 2.86 11.46
N SER A 392 25.66 3.66 11.42
CA SER A 392 25.71 5.09 11.79
C SER A 392 26.03 5.28 13.28
N THR A 393 25.53 4.40 14.15
CA THR A 393 25.90 4.35 15.57
C THR A 393 27.39 4.11 15.75
N LEU A 394 27.96 3.14 15.03
CA LEU A 394 29.39 2.85 15.07
C LEU A 394 30.23 4.04 14.56
N LEU A 395 29.81 4.67 13.47
CA LEU A 395 30.44 5.90 12.95
C LEU A 395 30.46 6.99 14.03
N ASN A 396 29.33 7.26 14.69
CA ASN A 396 29.22 8.29 15.73
C ASN A 396 30.12 8.02 16.92
N THR A 397 30.10 6.79 17.43
CA THR A 397 30.90 6.42 18.61
C THR A 397 32.39 6.50 18.33
N LEU A 398 32.82 6.14 17.12
CA LEU A 398 34.22 6.30 16.72
C LEU A 398 34.58 7.78 16.53
N THR A 399 33.71 8.56 15.87
CA THR A 399 34.03 9.94 15.44
C THR A 399 33.65 11.05 16.43
N HIS A 400 33.02 10.72 17.55
CA HIS A 400 32.40 11.69 18.47
C HIS A 400 31.44 12.68 17.76
N SER A 401 30.73 12.20 16.73
CA SER A 401 29.82 13.03 15.94
C SER A 401 28.34 12.77 16.27
N GLU A 402 27.51 13.79 16.11
CA GLU A 402 26.05 13.73 16.30
C GLU A 402 25.32 13.43 14.98
N ILE A 403 25.74 12.42 14.21
CA ILE A 403 24.93 11.99 13.06
C ILE A 403 23.66 11.33 13.61
N LEU A 404 22.50 11.58 13.01
CA LEU A 404 21.21 11.03 13.45
C LEU A 404 21.20 9.50 13.31
N ALA A 405 21.61 8.77 14.36
CA ALA A 405 21.42 7.34 14.49
C ALA A 405 20.06 7.09 15.14
N GLN A 406 19.02 6.91 14.32
CA GLN A 406 17.68 6.52 14.79
C GLN A 406 17.42 5.05 14.46
N ASP A 407 16.57 4.39 15.26
CA ASP A 407 16.07 3.05 15.01
C ASP A 407 15.02 3.06 13.87
N LYS A 408 15.49 3.45 12.68
CA LYS A 408 14.71 3.61 11.45
C LYS A 408 15.47 2.98 10.29
N LEU A 409 14.73 2.38 9.36
CA LEU A 409 15.33 1.81 8.15
C LEU A 409 15.84 2.93 7.25
N PHE A 410 16.92 2.68 6.52
CA PHE A 410 17.51 3.63 5.57
C PHE A 410 17.81 5.05 6.13
N ALA A 411 18.12 5.17 7.42
CA ALA A 411 18.48 6.45 8.06
C ALA A 411 19.60 7.22 7.34
N THR A 412 20.50 6.50 6.66
CA THR A 412 21.57 7.07 5.83
C THR A 412 21.37 6.64 4.37
N LEU A 413 21.10 7.58 3.46
CA LEU A 413 21.10 7.34 2.00
C LEU A 413 22.31 7.97 1.30
N ASP A 414 22.72 9.16 1.74
CA ASP A 414 23.93 9.79 1.22
C ASP A 414 25.13 9.33 2.06
N PRO A 415 26.21 8.82 1.43
CA PRO A 415 27.38 8.37 2.16
C PRO A 415 27.98 9.51 2.97
N THR A 416 28.27 9.26 4.25
CA THR A 416 28.82 10.27 5.15
C THR A 416 30.23 9.89 5.55
N SER A 417 31.21 10.65 5.05
CA SER A 417 32.62 10.46 5.39
C SER A 417 33.08 11.40 6.51
N ARG A 418 33.91 10.89 7.41
CA ARG A 418 34.57 11.66 8.48
C ARG A 418 36.04 11.28 8.57
N ARG A 419 36.88 12.28 8.86
CA ARG A 419 38.29 12.04 9.19
C ARG A 419 38.41 11.72 10.66
N LEU A 420 39.19 10.69 10.96
CA LEU A 420 39.47 10.26 12.32
C LEU A 420 40.98 10.10 12.49
N ARG A 421 41.50 10.53 13.63
CA ARG A 421 42.84 10.13 14.07
C ARG A 421 42.74 8.76 14.69
N PHE A 422 43.34 7.78 14.02
CA PHE A 422 43.47 6.41 14.52
C PHE A 422 44.56 6.37 15.61
N PRO A 423 44.56 5.39 16.55
CA PRO A 423 45.33 5.44 17.81
C PRO A 423 46.86 5.62 17.72
N LYS A 424 47.46 5.69 16.52
CA LYS A 424 48.90 5.80 16.26
C LYS A 424 49.28 6.94 15.31
N ASP A 425 48.65 8.12 15.45
CA ASP A 425 48.87 9.32 14.62
C ASP A 425 48.58 9.19 13.11
N LYS A 426 47.99 8.07 12.66
CA LYS A 426 47.50 7.92 11.29
C LYS A 426 46.12 8.57 11.14
N GLU A 427 45.93 9.38 10.09
CA GLU A 427 44.60 9.83 9.69
C GLU A 427 43.93 8.76 8.84
N ILE A 428 42.66 8.46 9.10
CA ILE A 428 41.82 7.62 8.24
C ILE A 428 40.52 8.35 7.88
N ILE A 429 39.87 7.92 6.81
CA ILE A 429 38.52 8.36 6.44
C ILE A 429 37.56 7.20 6.68
N LEU A 430 36.60 7.38 7.57
CA LEU A 430 35.52 6.44 7.81
C LEU A 430 34.25 6.91 7.11
N THR A 431 33.64 6.05 6.30
CA THR A 431 32.42 6.36 5.53
C THR A 431 31.27 5.44 5.93
N ASP A 432 30.15 6.02 6.38
CA ASP A 432 28.89 5.29 6.56
C ASP A 432 28.16 5.24 5.22
N THR A 433 27.72 4.04 4.82
CA THR A 433 26.99 3.83 3.56
C THR A 433 25.54 3.44 3.79
N VAL A 434 24.79 3.39 2.70
CA VAL A 434 23.38 2.99 2.74
C VAL A 434 23.26 1.56 3.27
N GLY A 435 22.27 1.34 4.14
CA GLY A 435 21.96 0.01 4.63
C GLY A 435 21.31 -0.86 3.56
N PHE A 436 21.65 -2.15 3.54
CA PHE A 436 21.04 -3.12 2.64
C PHE A 436 19.69 -3.62 3.17
N ILE A 437 18.86 -4.08 2.25
CA ILE A 437 17.62 -4.79 2.53
C ILE A 437 17.51 -6.01 1.61
N LYS A 438 16.78 -7.02 2.05
CA LYS A 438 16.45 -8.21 1.30
C LYS A 438 15.52 -7.87 0.15
N ASP A 439 15.73 -8.58 -0.96
CA ASP A 439 14.93 -8.50 -2.17
C ASP A 439 14.81 -7.07 -2.74
N LEU A 440 15.94 -6.37 -2.86
CA LEU A 440 15.97 -5.07 -3.51
C LEU A 440 15.48 -5.20 -4.97
N PRO A 441 14.41 -4.49 -5.37
CA PRO A 441 13.88 -4.56 -6.74
C PRO A 441 14.95 -4.23 -7.78
N GLN A 442 14.88 -4.88 -8.94
CA GLN A 442 15.89 -4.71 -10.00
C GLN A 442 16.00 -3.26 -10.47
N ASP A 443 14.88 -2.55 -10.58
CA ASP A 443 14.82 -1.15 -10.99
C ASP A 443 15.49 -0.20 -9.97
N LEU A 444 15.49 -0.59 -8.69
CA LEU A 444 16.13 0.13 -7.59
C LEU A 444 17.63 -0.14 -7.52
N ARG A 445 18.08 -1.34 -7.91
CA ARG A 445 19.51 -1.70 -7.87
C ARG A 445 20.37 -0.73 -8.67
N GLU A 446 19.97 -0.30 -9.86
CA GLU A 446 20.80 0.61 -10.67
C GLU A 446 21.02 1.98 -9.98
N ALA A 447 19.99 2.53 -9.35
CA ALA A 447 20.09 3.80 -8.63
C ALA A 447 20.94 3.66 -7.37
N PHE A 448 20.82 2.51 -6.69
CA PHE A 448 21.56 2.17 -5.49
C PHE A 448 23.03 1.83 -5.78
N MET A 449 23.34 1.09 -6.85
CA MET A 449 24.72 0.79 -7.24
C MET A 449 25.50 2.07 -7.52
N ALA A 450 24.84 3.11 -8.06
CA ALA A 450 25.48 4.39 -8.30
C ALA A 450 25.81 5.17 -7.01
N THR A 451 25.11 4.93 -5.89
CA THR A 451 25.52 5.45 -4.56
C THR A 451 26.57 4.56 -3.90
N LEU A 452 26.56 3.26 -4.19
CA LEU A 452 27.53 2.28 -3.70
C LEU A 452 28.84 2.23 -4.49
N GLU A 453 28.94 2.92 -5.64
CA GLU A 453 30.21 3.09 -6.37
C GLU A 453 31.33 3.64 -5.47
N GLU A 454 30.99 4.37 -4.40
CA GLU A 454 31.96 4.84 -3.41
C GLU A 454 32.59 3.71 -2.56
N LEU A 455 31.93 2.56 -2.42
CA LEU A 455 32.52 1.37 -1.80
C LEU A 455 33.73 0.85 -2.59
N SER A 456 33.75 1.05 -3.91
CA SER A 456 34.90 0.71 -4.75
C SER A 456 36.16 1.53 -4.40
N GLN A 457 36.03 2.61 -3.62
CA GLN A 457 37.15 3.45 -3.19
C GLN A 457 37.71 3.06 -1.82
N ALA A 458 37.00 2.25 -1.03
CA ALA A 458 37.45 1.83 0.29
C ALA A 458 38.63 0.85 0.21
N ASP A 459 39.67 1.04 1.02
CA ASP A 459 40.74 0.06 1.17
C ASP A 459 40.26 -1.15 1.98
N ILE A 460 39.39 -0.90 2.97
CA ILE A 460 38.80 -1.91 3.84
C ILE A 460 37.28 -1.69 3.95
N LEU A 461 36.53 -2.78 3.87
CA LEU A 461 35.10 -2.81 4.19
C LEU A 461 34.91 -3.36 5.60
N VAL A 462 34.09 -2.69 6.42
CA VAL A 462 33.66 -3.22 7.71
C VAL A 462 32.21 -3.64 7.58
N HIS A 463 31.97 -4.94 7.54
CA HIS A 463 30.62 -5.50 7.50
C HIS A 463 30.05 -5.56 8.91
N VAL A 464 29.14 -4.63 9.23
CA VAL A 464 28.44 -4.58 10.51
C VAL A 464 27.20 -5.47 10.43
N ALA A 465 27.13 -6.50 11.28
CA ALA A 465 26.02 -7.44 11.38
C ALA A 465 25.33 -7.34 12.76
N ASP A 466 24.00 -7.29 12.79
CA ASP A 466 23.23 -7.32 14.03
C ASP A 466 23.09 -8.77 14.52
N VAL A 467 23.88 -9.17 15.51
CA VAL A 467 23.86 -10.55 16.01
C VAL A 467 22.65 -10.87 16.87
N ALA A 468 21.91 -9.87 17.33
CA ALA A 468 20.65 -10.07 18.04
C ALA A 468 19.50 -10.42 17.08
N HIS A 469 19.70 -10.24 15.77
CA HIS A 469 18.67 -10.52 14.78
C HIS A 469 18.57 -12.04 14.50
N PRO A 470 17.36 -12.65 14.53
CA PRO A 470 17.18 -14.08 14.27
C PRO A 470 17.61 -14.56 12.87
N GLU A 471 17.80 -13.64 11.94
CA GLU A 471 18.16 -13.89 10.54
C GLU A 471 19.53 -13.29 10.19
N VAL A 472 20.43 -13.15 11.18
CA VAL A 472 21.76 -12.56 10.96
C VAL A 472 22.55 -13.30 9.89
N GLU A 473 22.46 -14.64 9.81
CA GLU A 473 23.10 -15.44 8.77
C GLU A 473 22.61 -15.06 7.37
N ASP A 474 21.28 -15.02 7.18
CA ASP A 474 20.67 -14.65 5.91
C ASP A 474 21.01 -13.20 5.53
N GLN A 475 21.05 -12.28 6.50
CA GLN A 475 21.41 -10.89 6.28
C GLN A 475 22.88 -10.75 5.86
N VAL A 476 23.80 -11.47 6.51
CA VAL A 476 25.21 -11.48 6.17
C VAL A 476 25.41 -12.02 4.75
N GLN A 477 24.81 -13.17 4.43
CA GLN A 477 24.88 -13.76 3.09
C GLN A 477 24.27 -12.84 2.02
N ALA A 478 23.16 -12.15 2.33
CA ALA A 478 22.56 -11.19 1.41
C ALA A 478 23.49 -10.01 1.11
N VAL A 479 24.19 -9.49 2.13
CA VAL A 479 25.17 -8.41 1.94
C VAL A 479 26.37 -8.90 1.14
N GLU A 480 26.91 -10.08 1.45
CA GLU A 480 28.02 -10.68 0.70
C GLU A 480 27.69 -10.88 -0.77
N LYS A 481 26.49 -11.40 -1.08
CA LYS A 481 26.01 -11.53 -2.45
C LYS A 481 25.93 -10.18 -3.17
N ILE A 482 25.45 -9.13 -2.51
CA ILE A 482 25.38 -7.78 -3.11
C ILE A 482 26.79 -7.21 -3.34
N LEU A 483 27.73 -7.44 -2.42
CA LEU A 483 29.13 -7.06 -2.60
C LEU A 483 29.76 -7.79 -3.79
N GLY A 484 29.42 -9.06 -4.03
CA GLY A 484 29.87 -9.81 -5.20
C GLY A 484 29.23 -9.37 -6.51
N ASP A 485 27.93 -9.05 -6.51
CA ASP A 485 27.26 -8.44 -7.66
C ASP A 485 27.90 -7.08 -8.04
N LEU A 486 28.53 -6.40 -7.08
CA LEU A 486 29.29 -5.15 -7.25
C LEU A 486 30.76 -5.38 -7.66
N GLY A 487 31.24 -6.63 -7.71
CA GLY A 487 32.63 -6.97 -7.98
C GLY A 487 33.60 -6.57 -6.87
N LEU A 488 33.13 -6.52 -5.61
CA LEU A 488 33.93 -6.13 -4.44
C LEU A 488 34.47 -7.35 -3.66
N ASP A 489 34.37 -8.56 -4.21
CA ASP A 489 34.77 -9.81 -3.56
C ASP A 489 36.25 -9.85 -3.12
N GLN A 490 37.11 -9.16 -3.86
CA GLN A 490 38.55 -9.13 -3.59
C GLN A 490 38.93 -8.11 -2.51
N LYS A 491 37.98 -7.30 -2.03
CA LYS A 491 38.25 -6.32 -0.98
C LYS A 491 38.35 -6.98 0.38
N ARG A 492 39.32 -6.47 1.16
CA ARG A 492 39.47 -6.86 2.55
C ARG A 492 38.22 -6.45 3.33
N THR A 493 37.54 -7.44 3.87
CA THR A 493 36.28 -7.25 4.60
C THR A 493 36.45 -7.77 6.02
N VAL A 494 36.18 -6.90 7.01
CA VAL A 494 36.20 -7.24 8.44
C VAL A 494 34.77 -7.33 8.93
N LEU A 495 34.37 -8.49 9.46
CA LEU A 495 33.03 -8.70 10.00
C LEU A 495 32.97 -8.21 11.46
N ALA A 496 32.14 -7.20 11.72
CA ALA A 496 31.87 -6.65 13.03
C ALA A 496 30.49 -7.14 13.52
N LEU A 497 30.50 -7.97 14.57
CA LEU A 497 29.34 -8.59 15.18
C LEU A 497 28.75 -7.64 16.24
N ASN A 498 27.83 -6.78 15.82
CA ASN A 498 27.27 -5.69 16.62
C ASN A 498 26.03 -6.10 17.42
N LYS A 499 25.73 -5.34 18.48
CA LYS A 499 24.69 -5.59 19.50
C LYS A 499 24.98 -6.82 20.36
N TRP A 500 26.27 -7.05 20.63
CA TRP A 500 26.75 -8.17 21.45
C TRP A 500 26.21 -8.16 22.89
N ASP A 501 25.86 -6.97 23.39
CA ASP A 501 25.21 -6.72 24.67
C ASP A 501 23.84 -7.41 24.80
N LYS A 502 23.13 -7.64 23.69
CA LYS A 502 21.79 -8.23 23.69
C LYS A 502 21.76 -9.76 23.72
N LEU A 503 22.91 -10.42 23.59
CA LEU A 503 23.00 -11.87 23.53
C LEU A 503 23.23 -12.51 24.91
N THR A 504 22.56 -13.64 25.14
CA THR A 504 22.88 -14.54 26.26
C THR A 504 24.19 -15.30 26.00
N GLN A 505 24.77 -15.90 27.04
CA GLN A 505 26.04 -16.63 26.92
C GLN A 505 25.96 -17.79 25.92
N ASP A 506 24.84 -18.51 25.87
CA ASP A 506 24.63 -19.61 24.91
C ASP A 506 24.54 -19.09 23.48
N GLN A 507 23.80 -17.99 23.26
CA GLN A 507 23.72 -17.35 21.94
C GLN A 507 25.08 -16.85 21.46
N ARG A 508 25.90 -16.29 22.36
CA ARG A 508 27.28 -15.86 22.04
C ARG A 508 28.15 -17.02 21.56
N ASN A 509 28.02 -18.20 22.17
CA ASN A 509 28.77 -19.39 21.76
C ASN A 509 28.34 -19.86 20.35
N ILE A 510 27.03 -19.86 20.08
CA ILE A 510 26.47 -20.20 18.76
C ILE A 510 27.00 -19.23 17.69
N VAL A 511 26.91 -17.91 17.94
CA VAL A 511 27.36 -16.89 16.99
C VAL A 511 28.86 -16.96 16.73
N LYS A 512 29.69 -17.26 17.75
CA LYS A 512 31.14 -17.49 17.55
C LYS A 512 31.44 -18.71 16.69
N ASN A 513 30.63 -19.77 16.78
CA ASN A 513 30.82 -20.96 15.95
C ASN A 513 30.42 -20.68 14.48
N ILE A 514 29.38 -19.89 14.26
CA ILE A 514 28.91 -19.51 12.92
C ILE A 514 29.86 -18.51 12.27
N PHE A 515 30.33 -17.51 13.02
CA PHE A 515 31.20 -16.43 12.55
C PHE A 515 32.53 -16.42 13.32
N PRO A 516 33.42 -17.40 13.11
CA PRO A 516 34.66 -17.54 13.89
C PRO A 516 35.64 -16.38 13.71
N ALA A 517 35.61 -15.73 12.54
CA ALA A 517 36.43 -14.55 12.23
C ALA A 517 35.75 -13.21 12.59
N GLY A 518 34.50 -13.25 13.10
CA GLY A 518 33.74 -12.06 13.43
C GLY A 518 34.19 -11.43 14.75
N ILE A 519 34.31 -10.10 14.76
CA ILE A 519 34.76 -9.33 15.92
C ILE A 519 33.54 -8.88 16.73
N PRO A 520 33.33 -9.36 17.97
CA PRO A 520 32.21 -8.95 18.81
C PRO A 520 32.36 -7.50 19.27
N ILE A 521 31.35 -6.68 19.00
CA ILE A 521 31.32 -5.27 19.40
C ILE A 521 29.94 -4.87 19.92
N THR A 522 29.91 -3.78 20.69
CA THR A 522 28.69 -3.04 21.00
C THR A 522 28.90 -1.59 20.54
N ALA A 523 28.31 -1.21 19.42
CA ALA A 523 28.54 0.11 18.80
C ALA A 523 28.20 1.30 19.72
N LEU A 524 27.36 1.10 20.74
CA LEU A 524 27.04 2.10 21.76
C LEU A 524 28.12 2.26 22.84
N ASP A 525 28.97 1.24 23.01
CA ASP A 525 30.00 1.21 24.04
C ASP A 525 31.41 1.22 23.42
N LYS A 526 32.08 2.37 23.56
CA LYS A 526 33.42 2.61 23.03
C LYS A 526 34.46 1.61 23.56
N SER A 527 34.31 1.11 24.79
CA SER A 527 35.27 0.17 25.38
C SER A 527 35.34 -1.15 24.60
N THR A 528 34.24 -1.54 23.97
CA THR A 528 34.14 -2.78 23.19
C THR A 528 34.71 -2.69 21.78
N LEU A 529 35.07 -1.48 21.32
CA LEU A 529 35.54 -1.25 19.95
C LEU A 529 37.05 -1.46 19.77
N ALA A 530 37.82 -1.57 20.86
CA ALA A 530 39.28 -1.73 20.79
C ALA A 530 39.73 -2.91 19.90
N PRO A 531 39.15 -4.12 20.01
CA PRO A 531 39.54 -5.24 19.13
C PRO A 531 39.29 -4.97 17.65
N LEU A 532 38.21 -4.27 17.30
CA LEU A 532 37.92 -3.89 15.93
C LEU A 532 38.95 -2.89 15.41
N VAL A 533 39.29 -1.89 16.23
CA VAL A 533 40.28 -0.86 15.90
C VAL A 533 41.67 -1.50 15.69
N ASP A 534 42.08 -2.44 16.54
CA ASP A 534 43.37 -3.14 16.41
C ASP A 534 43.46 -3.96 15.13
N VAL A 535 42.38 -4.67 14.76
CA VAL A 535 42.33 -5.41 13.49
C VAL A 535 42.41 -4.45 12.32
N LEU A 536 41.68 -3.34 12.33
CA LEU A 536 41.78 -2.34 11.26
C LEU A 536 43.17 -1.72 11.16
N ASP A 537 43.84 -1.45 12.29
CA ASP A 537 45.21 -0.91 12.32
C ASP A 537 46.23 -1.88 11.71
N SER A 538 46.07 -3.20 11.92
CA SER A 538 46.98 -4.19 11.33
C SER A 538 46.87 -4.32 9.80
N HIS A 539 45.80 -3.78 9.21
CA HIS A 539 45.54 -3.84 7.77
C HIS A 539 45.88 -2.54 7.03
N ILE A 540 46.30 -1.50 7.77
CA ILE A 540 46.59 -0.12 7.33
C ILE A 540 48.04 0.23 7.68
#